data_AF-A0A8J3PNZ0-F1
#
_entry.id   AF-A0A8J3PNZ0-F1
#
_cell.length_a   1.000
_cell.length_b   1.000
_cell.length_c   1.000
_cell.angle_alpha   90.00
_cell.angle_beta   90.00
_cell.angle_gamma   90.00
#
_symmetry.space_group_name_H-M   'P 1'
#
loop_
_entity.id
_entity.type
_entity.pdbx_description
1 polymer ?
#
loop_
_entity_poly.entity_id
_entity_poly.type
_entity_poly.pdbx_seq_one_letter_code
_entity_poly.pdbx_strand_id
1 'polypeptide(L)' 'MSVNEPTSRPAPRAGDIVSRVIFGGFWSVVTVAALIAGIVGFSHGQAGVGFGALIVAVLTGLYARYIFRGGRFRILFW' A
#
# COMPACT_ATOMS: atom_id res chain seq x y z
N MET A 1 3.91 8.03 -43.80
CA MET A 1 4.31 8.90 -42.68
C MET A 1 4.30 8.07 -41.42
N SER A 2 5.47 7.74 -40.88
CA SER A 2 5.61 7.00 -39.61
C SER A 2 5.68 8.02 -38.48
N VAL A 3 4.64 8.06 -37.64
CA VAL A 3 4.60 8.86 -36.42
C VAL A 3 5.37 8.08 -35.34
N ASN A 4 6.66 8.38 -35.20
CA ASN A 4 7.43 7.97 -34.03
C ASN A 4 7.02 8.88 -32.86
N GLU A 5 5.97 8.52 -32.14
CA GLU A 5 5.70 9.11 -30.82
C GLU A 5 6.73 8.56 -29.82
N PRO A 6 7.59 9.40 -29.22
CA PRO A 6 8.41 8.97 -28.12
C PRO A 6 7.49 8.72 -26.93
N THR A 7 7.16 7.46 -26.67
CA THR A 7 6.48 6.99 -25.45
C THR A 7 7.41 7.05 -24.22
N SER A 8 8.29 8.06 -24.16
CA SER A 8 9.18 8.29 -23.03
C SER A 8 8.35 8.76 -21.86
N ARG A 9 7.87 7.80 -21.05
CA ARG A 9 7.39 8.12 -19.71
C ARG A 9 8.46 8.97 -19.02
N PRO A 10 8.11 10.10 -18.40
CA PRO A 10 9.08 10.91 -17.70
C PRO A 10 9.83 10.01 -16.71
N ALA A 11 11.17 10.08 -16.74
CA ALA A 11 12.01 9.36 -15.81
C ALA A 11 11.59 9.71 -14.37
N PRO A 12 11.55 8.74 -13.44
CA PRO A 12 11.15 9.00 -12.05
C PRO A 12 11.99 10.15 -11.48
N ARG A 13 11.34 11.23 -11.04
CA ARG A 13 12.05 12.36 -10.43
C ARG A 13 12.41 11.99 -8.99
N ALA A 14 13.51 12.53 -8.47
CA ALA A 14 13.91 12.31 -7.07
C ALA A 14 12.77 12.64 -6.09
N GLY A 15 11.95 13.66 -6.38
CA GLY A 15 10.75 14.00 -5.60
C GLY A 15 9.67 12.90 -5.57
N ASP A 16 9.51 12.14 -6.66
CA ASP A 16 8.55 11.03 -6.71
C ASP A 16 8.98 9.89 -5.80
N ILE A 17 10.29 9.66 -5.67
CA ILE A 17 10.86 8.62 -4.80
C ILE A 17 10.66 9.01 -3.33
N VAL A 18 11.01 10.25 -2.96
CA VAL A 18 10.85 10.74 -1.58
C VAL A 18 9.38 10.73 -1.16
N SER A 19 8.48 11.18 -2.03
CA SER A 19 7.04 11.15 -1.78
C SER A 19 6.54 9.71 -1.56
N ARG A 20 6.95 8.75 -2.39
CA ARG A 20 6.59 7.33 -2.21
C ARG A 20 7.11 6.73 -0.92
N VAL A 21 8.32 7.11 -0.48
CA VAL A 21 8.89 6.62 0.78
C VAL A 21 8.12 7.16 1.97
N ILE A 22 7.81 8.46 1.99
CA ILE A 22 7.08 9.09 3.09
C ILE A 22 5.64 8.56 3.15
N PHE A 23 4.90 8.62 2.05
CA PHE A 23 3.52 8.15 2.01
C PHE A 23 3.42 6.63 2.19
N GLY A 24 4.28 5.86 1.52
CA GLY A 24 4.31 4.40 1.67
C GLY A 24 4.69 3.97 3.10
N GLY A 25 5.64 4.67 3.72
CA GLY A 25 6.05 4.43 5.11
C GLY A 25 4.95 4.79 6.11
N PHE A 26 4.25 5.91 5.90
CA PHE A 26 3.08 6.25 6.72
C PHE A 26 2.02 5.15 6.68
N TRP A 27 1.66 4.68 5.48
CA TRP A 27 0.65 3.62 5.32
C TRP A 27 1.10 2.24 5.81
N SER A 28 2.40 1.94 5.81
CA SER A 28 2.91 0.71 6.43
C SER A 28 2.78 0.77 7.96
N VAL A 29 3.04 1.92 8.59
CA VAL A 29 2.81 2.11 10.04
C VAL A 29 1.33 1.95 10.39
N VAL A 30 0.43 2.56 9.61
CA VAL A 30 -1.02 2.39 9.78
C VAL A 30 -1.43 0.91 9.68
N THR A 31 -0.84 0.18 8.73
CA THR A 31 -1.09 -1.26 8.56
C THR A 31 -0.68 -2.07 9.79
N VAL A 32 0.52 -1.82 10.33
CA VAL A 32 0.99 -2.50 11.53
C VAL A 32 0.12 -2.16 12.74
N ALA A 33 -0.27 -0.89 12.90
CA ALA A 33 -1.17 -0.47 13.97
C ALA A 33 -2.54 -1.16 13.87
N ALA A 34 -3.11 -1.27 12.67
CA ALA A 34 -4.37 -1.97 12.44
C ALA A 34 -4.26 -3.49 12.70
N LEU A 35 -3.13 -4.11 12.34
CA LEU A 35 -2.85 -5.50 12.65
C LEU A 35 -2.82 -5.74 14.18
N ILE A 36 -2.11 -4.89 14.91
CA ILE A 36 -2.02 -4.94 16.38
C ILE A 36 -3.41 -4.76 17.00
N ALA A 37 -4.16 -3.74 16.55
CA ALA A 37 -5.51 -3.50 17.03
C ALA A 37 -6.43 -4.70 16.77
N GLY A 38 -6.28 -5.39 15.63
CA GLY A 38 -7.01 -6.61 15.34
C GLY A 38 -6.69 -7.75 16.30
N ILE A 39 -5.40 -8.02 16.53
CA ILE A 39 -4.94 -9.04 17.48
C ILE A 39 -5.47 -8.75 18.89
N VAL A 40 -5.40 -7.49 19.33
CA VAL A 40 -5.93 -7.05 20.63
C VAL A 40 -7.46 -7.18 20.69
N GLY A 41 -8.18 -6.86 19.61
CA GLY A 41 -9.63 -7.04 19.54
C GLY A 41 -10.05 -8.50 19.73
N PHE A 42 -9.31 -9.44 19.11
CA PHE A 42 -9.55 -10.87 19.32
C PHE A 42 -9.23 -11.33 20.74
N SER A 43 -8.17 -10.82 21.37
CA SER A 43 -7.82 -11.20 22.74
C SER A 43 -8.85 -10.75 23.78
N HIS A 44 -9.64 -9.72 23.48
CA HIS A 44 -10.74 -9.24 24.33
C HIS A 44 -12.11 -9.84 23.97
N GLY A 45 -12.14 -10.89 23.13
CA GLY A 45 -13.38 -11.54 22.70
C GLY A 45 -14.24 -10.71 21.74
N GLN A 46 -13.74 -9.57 21.25
CA GLN A 46 -14.44 -8.69 20.31
C GLN A 46 -14.11 -9.08 18.87
N ALA A 47 -14.58 -10.26 18.45
CA ALA A 47 -14.28 -10.82 17.14
C ALA A 47 -14.62 -9.87 15.99
N GLY A 48 -15.73 -9.11 16.07
CA GLY A 48 -16.11 -8.13 15.05
C GLY A 48 -15.09 -7.00 14.87
N VAL A 49 -14.54 -6.49 15.97
CA VAL A 49 -13.49 -5.45 15.96
C VAL A 49 -12.17 -6.03 15.45
N GLY A 50 -11.85 -7.27 15.85
CA GLY A 50 -10.69 -8.01 15.37
C GLY A 50 -10.68 -8.21 13.85
N PHE A 51 -11.78 -8.70 13.29
CA PHE A 51 -11.92 -8.89 11.84
C PHE A 51 -11.92 -7.56 11.08
N GLY A 52 -12.62 -6.54 11.59
CA GLY A 52 -12.63 -5.21 10.98
C GLY A 52 -11.23 -4.62 10.88
N ALA A 53 -10.45 -4.69 11.96
CA ALA A 53 -9.08 -4.18 11.99
C ALA A 53 -8.13 -4.99 11.09
N LEU A 54 -8.31 -6.32 10.96
CA LEU A 54 -7.56 -7.12 9.99
C LEU A 54 -7.88 -6.75 8.54
N ILE A 55 -9.15 -6.53 8.20
CA ILE A 55 -9.54 -6.09 6.86
C ILE A 55 -8.90 -4.73 6.55
N VAL A 56 -8.97 -3.79 7.50
CA VAL A 56 -8.32 -2.48 7.37
C VAL A 56 -6.82 -2.66 7.17
N ALA A 57 -6.14 -3.50 7.97
CA ALA A 57 -4.72 -3.77 7.83
C ALA A 57 -4.35 -4.32 6.44
N VAL A 58 -5.14 -5.27 5.91
CA VAL A 58 -4.92 -5.82 4.57
C VAL A 58 -5.07 -4.73 3.51
N LEU A 59 -6.14 -3.93 3.58
CA LEU A 59 -6.40 -2.86 2.61
C LEU A 59 -5.31 -1.77 2.65
N THR A 60 -4.91 -1.34 3.84
CA THR A 60 -3.84 -0.34 3.98
C THR A 60 -2.49 -0.89 3.57
N GLY A 61 -2.22 -2.18 3.80
CA GLY A 61 -0.98 -2.83 3.37
C GLY A 61 -0.91 -2.98 1.85
N LEU A 62 -2.02 -3.35 1.23
CA LEU A 62 -2.19 -3.37 -0.22
C LEU A 62 -2.02 -1.97 -0.82
N TYR A 63 -2.54 -0.94 -0.16
CA TYR A 63 -2.37 0.45 -0.57
C TYR A 63 -0.93 0.96 -0.42
N ALA A 64 -0.25 0.66 0.70
CA ALA A 64 1.17 0.96 0.87
C ALA A 64 2.01 0.30 -0.23
N ARG A 65 1.73 -0.98 -0.53
CA ARG A 65 2.38 -1.73 -1.62
C ARG A 65 2.16 -1.09 -2.99
N TYR A 66 0.96 -0.57 -3.26
CA TYR A 66 0.64 0.15 -4.49
C TYR A 66 1.50 1.40 -4.65
N ILE A 67 1.66 2.19 -3.57
CA ILE A 67 2.48 3.41 -3.56
C ILE A 67 3.96 3.07 -3.81
N PHE A 68 4.51 2.08 -3.10
CA PHE A 68 5.91 1.66 -3.28
C PHE A 68 6.19 1.12 -4.69
N ARG A 69 5.23 0.44 -5.32
CA ARG A 69 5.37 -0.08 -6.70
C ARG A 69 5.07 0.97 -7.78
N GLY A 70 4.86 2.23 -7.41
CA GLY A 70 4.60 3.31 -8.36
C GLY A 70 3.29 3.16 -9.11
N GLY A 71 2.25 2.68 -8.44
CA GLY A 71 0.90 2.57 -9.00
C GLY A 71 0.65 1.33 -9.85
N ARG A 72 1.56 0.34 -9.82
CA ARG A 72 1.45 -0.91 -10.59
C ARG A 72 1.09 -2.08 -9.68
N PHE A 73 -0.21 -2.38 -9.60
CA PHE A 73 -0.72 -3.63 -9.03
C PHE A 73 -0.41 -4.80 -9.98
N ARG A 74 0.86 -5.25 -10.03
CA ARG A 74 1.12 -6.63 -10.46
C ARG A 74 0.74 -7.52 -9.28
N ILE A 75 -0.55 -7.85 -9.22
CA ILE A 75 -1.04 -8.98 -8.42
C ILE A 75 -0.19 -10.16 -8.88
N LEU A 76 0.56 -10.74 -7.94
CA LEU A 76 1.32 -11.96 -8.16
C LEU A 76 0.31 -13.06 -8.48
N PHE A 77 0.01 -13.22 -9.76
CA PHE A 77 -0.33 -14.50 -10.38
C PHE A 77 0.88 -14.86 -11.26
N TRP A 78 1.98 -15.24 -10.63
CA TRP A 78 3.04 -16.08 -11.19
C TRP A 78 3.65 -16.86 -10.04
#